data_AF-A0A7S0MRT6-F1
#
_entry.id   AF-A0A7S0MRT6-F1
#
_cell.length_a   1.000
_cell.length_b   1.000
_cell.length_c   1.000
_cell.angle_alpha   90.00
_cell.angle_beta   90.00
_cell.angle_gamma   90.00
#
_symmetry.space_group_name_H-M   'P 1'
#
loop_
_entity.id
_entity.type
_entity.pdbx_description
1 polymer ?
#
loop_
_entity_poly.entity_id
_entity_poly.type
_entity_poly.pdbx_seq_one_letter_code
_entity_poly.pdbx_strand_id
1 'polypeptide(L)'
;VGRSQRERTDRSQQGGAVTATAADVAAAGRSLTLGLLHSLNMRPLSFAEMHAYADPLYQRAAFWAQYGERLAAPLAELSAEMHSLQHHVAEAALSQLAYRRSAVHKVLRAMQELWPRAKVYVFGSVATGLALPTSDIDLVVYLPPVRNLPPI
;
A
#
# COMPACT_ATOMS: atom_id res chain seq x y z
N VAL A 1 -42.05 30.07 -41.68
CA VAL A 1 -41.84 28.64 -41.98
C VAL A 1 -40.50 28.55 -42.72
N GLY A 2 -39.37 28.46 -42.03
CA GLY A 2 -38.77 27.23 -41.50
C GLY A 2 -37.31 27.22 -41.95
N ARG A 3 -36.39 27.80 -41.15
CA ARG A 3 -34.94 27.75 -41.38
C ARG A 3 -34.33 26.76 -40.38
N SER A 4 -33.77 25.70 -40.93
CA SER A 4 -33.04 24.62 -40.25
C SER A 4 -31.71 25.13 -39.70
N GLN A 5 -31.54 25.02 -38.38
CA GLN A 5 -30.29 25.24 -37.64
C GLN A 5 -30.37 24.33 -36.42
N ARG A 6 -29.72 23.15 -36.48
CA ARG A 6 -29.29 22.34 -35.33
C ARG A 6 -28.56 21.10 -35.86
N GLU A 7 -27.24 21.21 -36.00
CA GLU A 7 -26.36 20.06 -36.01
C GLU A 7 -24.99 20.42 -35.44
N ARG A 8 -24.56 19.61 -34.47
CA ARG A 8 -23.19 19.32 -34.03
C ARG A 8 -22.27 20.48 -33.63
N THR A 9 -22.01 20.55 -32.33
CA THR A 9 -20.63 20.56 -31.83
C THR A 9 -20.60 19.90 -30.44
N ASP A 10 -19.94 18.75 -30.42
CA ASP A 10 -19.66 17.88 -29.27
C ASP A 10 -18.21 18.15 -28.83
N ARG A 11 -17.91 17.90 -27.56
CA ARG A 11 -16.58 17.82 -26.92
C ARG A 11 -15.78 19.12 -26.75
N SER A 12 -15.69 19.59 -25.50
CA SER A 12 -14.41 19.74 -24.77
C SER A 12 -14.63 20.38 -23.40
N GLN A 13 -15.17 19.61 -22.46
CA GLN A 13 -14.91 19.82 -21.04
C GLN A 13 -14.41 18.50 -20.45
N GLN A 14 -13.17 18.16 -20.80
CA GLN A 14 -12.38 17.21 -20.03
C GLN A 14 -11.83 17.98 -18.83
N GLY A 15 -12.56 17.93 -17.72
CA GLY A 15 -11.99 18.19 -16.40
C GLY A 15 -10.96 17.10 -16.13
N GLY A 16 -9.69 17.42 -16.31
CA GLY A 16 -8.59 16.54 -15.97
C GLY A 16 -8.61 16.25 -14.48
N ALA A 17 -8.96 15.02 -14.11
CA ALA A 17 -8.65 14.48 -12.81
C ALA A 17 -7.12 14.42 -12.71
N VAL A 18 -6.54 15.41 -12.02
CA VAL A 18 -5.12 15.41 -11.66
C VAL A 18 -4.95 14.27 -10.67
N THR A 19 -4.54 13.12 -11.19
CA THR A 19 -4.15 11.95 -10.38
C THR A 19 -2.81 12.31 -9.76
N ALA A 20 -2.84 12.78 -8.51
CA ALA A 20 -1.63 12.97 -7.73
C ALA A 20 -0.87 11.65 -7.69
N THR A 21 0.35 11.63 -8.19
CA THR A 21 1.15 10.41 -8.20
C THR A 21 1.58 10.09 -6.77
N ALA A 22 1.85 8.82 -6.47
CA ALA A 22 2.37 8.43 -5.16
C ALA A 22 3.69 9.16 -4.80
N ALA A 23 4.42 9.64 -5.81
CA ALA A 23 5.60 10.48 -5.63
C ALA A 23 5.25 11.92 -5.18
N ASP A 24 4.15 12.50 -5.67
CA ASP A 24 3.71 13.85 -5.30
C ASP A 24 3.20 13.91 -3.85
N VAL A 25 2.50 12.86 -3.40
CA VAL A 25 2.06 12.70 -2.00
C VAL A 25 3.26 12.48 -1.07
N ALA A 26 4.25 11.69 -1.51
CA ALA A 26 5.47 11.46 -0.75
C ALA A 26 6.37 12.71 -0.67
N ALA A 27 6.37 13.58 -1.68
CA ALA A 27 7.11 14.85 -1.66
C ALA A 27 6.45 15.89 -0.73
N ALA A 28 5.12 15.95 -0.70
CA ALA A 28 4.37 16.81 0.23
C ALA A 28 4.60 16.39 1.70
N GLY A 29 4.60 15.08 2.00
CA GLY A 29 4.84 14.56 3.36
C GLY A 29 6.27 14.75 3.90
N ARG A 30 7.27 14.86 3.02
CA ARG A 30 8.68 15.13 3.41
C ARG A 30 8.89 16.58 3.88
N SER A 31 8.09 17.52 3.39
CA SER A 31 8.18 18.94 3.77
C SER A 31 7.60 19.21 5.17
N LEU A 32 6.49 18.53 5.51
CA LEU A 32 5.79 18.69 6.77
C LEU A 32 6.54 18.08 7.97
N THR A 33 7.22 16.95 7.76
CA THR A 33 7.96 16.23 8.82
C THR A 33 9.20 16.99 9.31
N LEU A 34 9.96 17.63 8.41
CA LEU A 34 11.12 18.43 8.79
C LEU A 34 10.73 19.76 9.47
N GLY A 35 9.64 20.39 9.00
CA GLY A 35 9.10 21.63 9.58
C GLY A 35 8.52 21.44 10.98
N LEU A 36 7.88 20.30 11.25
CA LEU A 36 7.33 19.97 12.56
C LEU A 36 8.42 19.78 13.62
N LEU A 37 9.53 19.12 13.30
CA LEU A 37 10.63 18.94 14.24
C LEU A 37 11.30 20.27 14.61
N HIS A 38 11.37 21.21 13.67
CA HIS A 38 11.93 22.54 13.91
C HIS A 38 10.98 23.43 14.75
N SER A 39 9.66 23.30 14.60
CA SER A 39 8.67 24.09 15.35
C SER A 39 8.48 23.65 16.81
N LEU A 40 8.94 22.45 17.17
CA LEU A 40 8.80 21.89 18.53
C LEU A 40 9.83 22.43 19.53
N ASN A 41 10.78 23.27 19.11
CA ASN A 41 11.79 23.95 19.94
C ASN A 41 12.46 23.00 20.97
N MET A 42 12.98 21.88 20.49
CA MET A 42 13.63 20.86 21.33
C MET A 42 14.95 21.43 21.91
N ARG A 43 15.07 21.50 23.25
CA ARG A 43 16.31 21.91 23.93
C ARG A 43 17.14 20.66 24.28
N PRO A 44 18.49 20.68 24.10
CA PRO A 44 19.33 19.56 24.52
C PRO A 44 19.32 19.39 26.04
N LEU A 45 19.30 18.12 26.49
CA LEU A 45 19.30 17.72 27.90
C LEU A 45 20.70 17.78 28.48
N SER A 46 20.81 18.10 29.78
CA SER A 46 22.07 18.09 30.52
C SER A 46 22.55 16.67 30.83
N PHE A 47 23.84 16.53 31.16
CA PHE A 47 24.46 15.22 31.45
C PHE A 47 23.84 14.51 32.67
N ALA A 48 23.34 15.26 33.66
CA ALA A 48 22.65 14.70 34.83
C ALA A 48 21.26 14.16 34.47
N GLU A 49 20.53 14.87 33.61
CA GLU A 49 19.25 14.40 33.06
C GLU A 49 19.49 13.17 32.18
N MET A 50 20.58 13.15 31.41
CA MET A 50 20.98 12.03 30.56
C MET A 50 21.21 10.71 31.32
N HIS A 51 21.66 10.76 32.59
CA HIS A 51 21.85 9.59 33.45
C HIS A 51 20.52 9.08 34.07
N ALA A 52 19.59 9.98 34.42
CA ALA A 52 18.23 9.61 34.80
C ALA A 52 17.38 9.11 33.60
N TYR A 53 17.79 9.46 32.39
CA TYR A 53 17.19 9.08 31.11
C TYR A 53 17.42 7.60 30.71
N ALA A 54 18.11 6.77 31.51
CA ALA A 54 18.46 5.41 31.08
C ALA A 54 17.26 4.42 30.95
N ASP A 55 16.04 4.81 31.37
CA ASP A 55 14.83 4.00 31.23
C ASP A 55 14.02 4.42 29.97
N PRO A 56 13.99 3.59 28.91
CA PRO A 56 13.27 3.89 27.66
C PRO A 56 11.76 4.10 27.84
N LEU A 57 11.15 3.49 28.85
CA LEU A 57 9.71 3.64 29.10
C LEU A 57 9.41 5.00 29.73
N TYR A 58 10.27 5.45 30.65
CA TYR A 58 10.19 6.78 31.24
C TYR A 58 10.41 7.87 30.19
N GLN A 59 11.39 7.71 29.29
CA GLN A 59 11.62 8.64 28.18
C GLN A 59 10.37 8.83 27.31
N ARG A 60 9.70 7.72 26.97
CA ARG A 60 8.51 7.74 26.13
C ARG A 60 7.34 8.41 26.85
N ALA A 61 7.15 8.10 28.13
CA ALA A 61 6.11 8.71 28.95
C ALA A 61 6.33 10.23 29.11
N ALA A 62 7.55 10.66 29.41
CA ALA A 62 7.89 12.08 29.53
C ALA A 62 7.72 12.83 28.20
N PHE A 63 8.14 12.22 27.09
CA PHE A 63 7.91 12.76 25.75
C PHE A 63 6.42 12.97 25.46
N TRP A 64 5.59 11.95 25.69
CA TRP A 64 4.15 12.06 25.46
C TRP A 64 3.46 13.02 26.44
N ALA A 65 3.92 13.12 27.69
CA ALA A 65 3.41 14.10 28.63
C ALA A 65 3.71 15.54 28.18
N GLN A 66 4.87 15.78 27.57
CA GLN A 66 5.30 17.12 27.14
C GLN A 66 4.74 17.51 25.76
N TYR A 67 4.65 16.56 24.83
CA TYR A 67 4.33 16.83 23.42
C TYR A 67 3.00 16.21 22.96
N GLY A 68 2.37 15.34 23.76
CA GLY A 68 1.18 14.59 23.36
C GLY A 68 0.01 15.47 22.93
N GLU A 69 -0.31 16.53 23.68
CA GLU A 69 -1.39 17.45 23.27
C GLU A 69 -1.05 18.21 21.98
N ARG A 70 0.22 18.61 21.79
CA ARG A 70 0.68 19.31 20.58
C ARG A 70 0.64 18.39 19.36
N LEU A 71 0.89 17.10 19.56
CA LEU A 71 0.88 16.08 18.52
C LEU A 71 -0.50 15.47 18.31
N ALA A 72 -1.48 15.71 19.19
CA ALA A 72 -2.79 15.07 19.12
C ALA A 72 -3.50 15.33 17.79
N ALA A 73 -3.59 16.60 17.36
CA ALA A 73 -4.22 16.94 16.08
C ALA A 73 -3.42 16.42 14.86
N PRO A 74 -2.10 16.63 14.75
CA PRO A 74 -1.31 16.04 13.66
C PRO A 74 -1.36 14.52 13.59
N LEU A 75 -1.36 13.81 14.72
CA LEU A 75 -1.45 12.35 14.74
C LEU A 75 -2.85 11.84 14.38
N ALA A 76 -3.89 12.59 14.74
CA ALA A 76 -5.26 12.30 14.31
C ALA A 76 -5.40 12.48 12.79
N GLU A 77 -4.82 13.54 12.23
CA GLU A 77 -4.78 13.79 10.78
C GLU A 77 -4.01 12.69 10.05
N LEU A 78 -2.80 12.34 10.51
CA LEU A 78 -2.04 11.23 9.96
C LEU A 78 -2.81 9.91 10.02
N SER A 79 -3.50 9.63 11.12
CA SER A 79 -4.33 8.42 11.26
C SER A 79 -5.48 8.41 10.24
N ALA A 80 -6.12 9.56 10.00
CA ALA A 80 -7.16 9.70 9.00
C ALA A 80 -6.60 9.49 7.57
N GLU A 81 -5.42 10.05 7.26
CA GLU A 81 -4.74 9.82 5.98
C GLU A 81 -4.37 8.34 5.79
N MET A 82 -3.86 7.67 6.83
CA MET A 82 -3.54 6.24 6.78
C MET A 82 -4.80 5.39 6.52
N HIS A 83 -5.93 5.70 7.16
CA HIS A 83 -7.19 5.02 6.89
C HIS A 83 -7.69 5.29 5.46
N SER A 84 -7.55 6.52 4.97
CA SER A 84 -7.88 6.86 3.58
C SER A 84 -7.04 6.04 2.60
N LEU A 85 -5.73 5.92 2.83
CA LEU A 85 -4.84 5.09 2.02
C LEU A 85 -5.28 3.63 2.03
N GLN A 86 -5.58 3.07 3.20
CA GLN A 86 -6.05 1.69 3.33
C GLN A 86 -7.33 1.45 2.51
N HIS A 87 -8.29 2.38 2.57
CA HIS A 87 -9.53 2.28 1.81
C HIS A 87 -9.29 2.31 0.30
N HIS A 88 -8.47 3.25 -0.19
CA HIS A 88 -8.12 3.34 -1.61
C HIS A 88 -7.39 2.09 -2.11
N VAL A 89 -6.46 1.56 -1.31
CA VAL A 89 -5.73 0.32 -1.62
C VAL A 89 -6.69 -0.87 -1.69
N ALA A 90 -7.64 -0.99 -0.75
CA ALA A 90 -8.61 -2.06 -0.73
C ALA A 90 -9.54 -2.03 -1.96
N GLU A 91 -10.07 -0.86 -2.29
CA GLU A 91 -10.92 -0.68 -3.48
C GLU A 91 -10.17 -1.04 -4.77
N ALA A 92 -8.93 -0.55 -4.92
CA ALA A 92 -8.09 -0.90 -6.05
C ALA A 92 -7.79 -2.40 -6.12
N ALA A 93 -7.50 -3.06 -4.98
CA ALA A 93 -7.28 -4.50 -4.93
C ALA A 93 -8.54 -5.31 -5.34
N LEU A 94 -9.73 -4.86 -4.94
CA LEU A 94 -11.01 -5.48 -5.33
C LEU A 94 -11.23 -5.42 -6.84
N SER A 95 -10.97 -4.26 -7.47
CA SER A 95 -11.12 -4.10 -8.92
C SER A 95 -10.23 -5.05 -9.73
N GLN A 96 -9.07 -5.44 -9.18
CA GLN A 96 -8.13 -6.35 -9.84
C GLN A 96 -8.38 -7.83 -9.56
N LEU A 97 -9.26 -8.17 -8.61
CA LEU A 97 -9.44 -9.53 -8.13
C LEU A 97 -9.78 -10.52 -9.26
N ALA A 98 -10.61 -10.09 -10.22
CA ALA A 98 -10.98 -10.91 -11.37
C ALA A 98 -9.78 -11.20 -12.29
N TYR A 99 -8.94 -10.20 -12.55
CA TYR A 99 -7.73 -10.36 -13.36
C TYR A 99 -6.72 -11.29 -12.69
N ARG A 100 -6.49 -11.09 -11.38
CA ARG A 100 -5.58 -11.94 -10.59
C ARG A 100 -6.05 -13.39 -10.55
N ARG A 101 -7.35 -13.62 -10.29
CA ARG A 101 -7.95 -14.95 -10.36
C ARG A 101 -7.77 -15.56 -11.76
N SER A 102 -8.03 -14.81 -12.83
CA SER A 102 -7.86 -15.30 -14.20
C SER A 102 -6.41 -15.71 -14.49
N ALA A 103 -5.43 -14.90 -14.06
CA ALA A 103 -4.01 -15.22 -14.20
C ALA A 103 -3.65 -16.53 -13.49
N VAL A 104 -4.09 -16.70 -12.24
CA VAL A 104 -3.87 -17.95 -11.49
C VAL A 104 -4.52 -19.14 -12.20
N HIS A 105 -5.76 -19.03 -12.68
CA HIS A 105 -6.41 -20.12 -13.40
C HIS A 105 -5.69 -20.50 -14.71
N LYS A 106 -5.13 -19.53 -15.44
CA LYS A 106 -4.35 -19.80 -16.65
C LYS A 106 -3.08 -20.60 -16.34
N VAL A 107 -2.34 -20.20 -15.30
CA VAL A 107 -1.16 -20.94 -14.85
C VAL A 107 -1.54 -22.34 -14.37
N LEU A 108 -2.61 -22.47 -13.58
CA LEU A 108 -3.11 -23.76 -13.11
C LEU A 108 -3.42 -24.71 -14.27
N ARG A 109 -4.13 -24.24 -15.29
CA ARG A 109 -4.45 -25.05 -16.47
C ARG A 109 -3.17 -25.51 -17.19
N ALA A 110 -2.26 -24.59 -17.47
CA ALA A 110 -1.00 -24.92 -18.13
C ALA A 110 -0.18 -25.95 -17.34
N MET A 111 -0.13 -25.82 -16.00
CA MET A 111 0.55 -26.79 -15.15
C MET A 111 -0.13 -28.16 -15.16
N GLN A 112 -1.46 -28.22 -15.20
CA GLN A 112 -2.20 -29.49 -15.27
C GLN A 112 -2.04 -30.19 -16.62
N GLU A 113 -1.93 -29.44 -17.72
CA GLU A 113 -1.68 -29.99 -19.06
C GLU A 113 -0.28 -30.60 -19.17
N LEU A 114 0.74 -29.93 -18.63
CA LEU A 114 2.13 -30.41 -18.66
C LEU A 114 2.43 -31.46 -17.60
N TRP A 115 1.92 -31.26 -16.40
CA TRP A 115 2.17 -32.10 -15.22
C TRP A 115 0.86 -32.33 -14.45
N PRO A 116 0.04 -33.31 -14.86
CA PRO A 116 -1.29 -33.54 -14.27
C PRO A 116 -1.30 -33.81 -12.76
N ARG A 117 -0.17 -34.26 -12.21
CA ARG A 117 -0.01 -34.53 -10.78
C ARG A 117 0.56 -33.35 -9.98
N ALA A 118 0.89 -32.24 -10.64
CA ALA A 118 1.39 -31.03 -9.99
C ALA A 118 0.31 -30.41 -9.10
N LYS A 119 0.74 -29.90 -7.95
CA LYS A 119 -0.07 -29.04 -7.07
C LYS A 119 0.48 -27.64 -7.12
N VAL A 120 -0.37 -26.63 -7.10
CA VAL A 120 0.03 -25.23 -7.13
C VAL A 120 -0.64 -24.49 -5.98
N TYR A 121 0.13 -23.69 -5.25
CA TYR A 121 -0.33 -22.91 -4.10
C TYR A 121 0.03 -21.44 -4.28
N VAL A 122 -0.88 -20.55 -3.87
CA VAL A 122 -0.60 -19.11 -3.78
C VAL A 122 0.18 -18.84 -2.50
N PHE A 123 1.23 -18.03 -2.60
CA PHE A 123 2.06 -17.63 -1.46
C PHE A 123 2.24 -16.10 -1.41
N GLY A 124 3.04 -15.63 -0.46
CA GLY A 124 3.49 -14.25 -0.41
C GLY A 124 2.42 -13.26 0.05
N SER A 125 2.54 -12.03 -0.46
CA SER A 125 1.70 -10.90 -0.04
C SER A 125 0.21 -11.15 -0.32
N VAL A 126 -0.11 -11.85 -1.42
CA VAL A 126 -1.49 -12.19 -1.79
C VAL A 126 -2.09 -13.20 -0.82
N ALA A 127 -1.32 -14.20 -0.39
CA ALA A 127 -1.79 -15.21 0.55
C ALA A 127 -2.01 -14.65 1.97
N THR A 128 -1.25 -13.62 2.36
CA THR A 128 -1.32 -12.99 3.69
C THR A 128 -2.31 -11.84 3.79
N GLY A 129 -2.89 -11.41 2.67
CA GLY A 129 -3.80 -10.25 2.63
C GLY A 129 -3.09 -8.89 2.71
N LEU A 130 -1.76 -8.87 2.56
CA LEU A 130 -0.92 -7.66 2.61
C LEU A 130 -0.48 -7.19 1.21
N ALA A 131 -1.06 -7.76 0.15
CA ALA A 131 -0.75 -7.37 -1.22
C ALA A 131 -1.28 -5.97 -1.55
N LEU A 132 -0.42 -5.15 -2.14
CA LEU A 132 -0.85 -3.92 -2.82
C LEU A 132 -1.50 -4.27 -4.17
N PRO A 133 -2.26 -3.35 -4.78
CA PRO A 133 -2.86 -3.57 -6.09
C PRO A 133 -1.80 -3.77 -7.18
N THR A 134 -0.58 -3.30 -7.00
CA THR A 134 0.52 -3.52 -7.95
C THR A 134 1.40 -4.72 -7.60
N SER A 135 1.15 -5.40 -6.48
CA SER A 135 1.95 -6.56 -6.07
C SER A 135 1.77 -7.75 -7.03
N ASP A 136 2.88 -8.46 -7.25
CA ASP A 136 2.91 -9.71 -7.99
C ASP A 136 2.15 -10.84 -7.27
N ILE A 137 1.86 -11.92 -8.01
CA ILE A 137 1.24 -13.13 -7.47
C ILE A 137 2.29 -14.24 -7.40
N ASP A 138 2.70 -14.61 -6.19
CA ASP A 138 3.65 -15.69 -5.97
C ASP A 138 2.95 -17.05 -5.99
N LEU A 139 3.45 -17.97 -6.82
CA LEU A 139 2.94 -19.34 -6.94
C LEU A 139 4.04 -20.35 -6.65
N VAL A 140 3.73 -21.35 -5.82
CA VAL A 140 4.60 -22.49 -5.54
C VAL A 140 4.03 -23.73 -6.23
N VAL A 141 4.84 -24.37 -7.07
CA VAL A 141 4.49 -25.61 -7.77
C VAL A 141 5.18 -26.79 -7.10
N TYR A 142 4.40 -27.78 -6.69
CA TYR A 142 4.86 -29.02 -6.08
C TYR A 142 4.59 -30.20 -7.01
N LEU A 143 5.65 -30.93 -7.38
CA LEU A 143 5.54 -32.19 -8.12
C LEU A 143 5.72 -33.36 -7.14
N PRO A 144 4.81 -34.35 -7.13
CA PRO A 144 5.01 -35.54 -6.33
C PRO A 144 6.24 -36.31 -6.83
N PRO A 145 6.88 -37.12 -5.96
CA PRO A 145 8.05 -37.90 -6.32
C PRO A 145 7.84 -38.69 -7.61
N VAL A 146 8.75 -38.50 -8.56
CA VAL A 146 8.79 -39.26 -9.81
C VAL A 146 9.44 -40.61 -9.50
N ARG A 147 8.75 -41.71 -9.82
CA ARG A 147 9.38 -43.03 -9.76
C ARG A 147 10.29 -43.14 -10.98
N ASN A 148 11.58 -43.38 -10.76
CA ASN A 148 12.49 -43.75 -11.84
C ASN A 148 12.05 -45.12 -12.37
N LEU A 149 11.35 -45.11 -13.50
CA LEU A 149 11.09 -46.34 -14.25
C LEU A 149 12.37 -46.70 -15.02
N PRO A 150 12.70 -47.99 -15.16
CA PRO A 150 13.80 -48.41 -16.01
C PRO A 150 13.58 -47.92 -17.45
N PRO A 151 14.66 -47.62 -18.20
CA PRO A 151 14.54 -47.20 -19.59
C PRO A 151 13.80 -48.27 -20.41
N ILE A 152 12.90 -47.79 -21.27
CA ILE A 152 12.04 -48.60 -22.16
C ILE A 152 12.88 -49.13 -23.33
#